data_AF-V5GP67-F1
#
_entry.id   AF-V5GP67-F1
#
_cell.length_a   1.000
_cell.length_b   1.000
_cell.length_c   1.000
_cell.angle_alpha   90.00
_cell.angle_beta   90.00
_cell.angle_gamma   90.00
#
_symmetry.space_group_name_H-M   'P 1'
#
loop_
_entity.id
_entity.type
_entity.pdbx_description
1 polymer ?
#
loop_
_entity_poly.entity_id
_entity_poly.type
_entity_poly.pdbx_seq_one_letter_code
_entity_poly.pdbx_strand_id
1 'polypeptide(L)'
;MAVQLSTVLCIVAAALIRTYQDAQVKKQLHRQDTMLRRSSARNSKQKYYLMQRSHYTDTKMGNTATCVSVLKLAPVYGESSITAQISIRAKSPPRPRGKT
;
A
#
# COMPACT_ATOMS: atom_id res chain seq x y z
N MET A 1 -38.73 7.46 31.54
CA MET A 1 -39.09 6.64 30.35
C MET A 1 -38.44 7.17 29.06
N ALA A 2 -38.56 8.46 28.73
CA ALA A 2 -38.01 9.01 27.46
C ALA A 2 -36.46 9.00 27.35
N VAL A 3 -35.74 9.26 28.45
CA VAL A 3 -34.26 9.31 28.46
C VAL A 3 -33.64 7.94 28.20
N GLN A 4 -34.26 6.86 28.71
CA GLN A 4 -33.82 5.49 28.49
C GLN A 4 -34.03 5.04 27.04
N LEU A 5 -35.11 5.49 26.39
CA LEU A 5 -35.34 5.20 24.97
C LEU A 5 -34.32 5.92 24.08
N SER A 6 -33.99 7.17 24.40
CA SER A 6 -32.98 7.96 23.67
C SER A 6 -31.58 7.35 23.77
N THR A 7 -31.16 6.91 24.95
CA THR A 7 -29.84 6.28 25.12
C THR A 7 -29.74 4.95 24.39
N VAL A 8 -30.79 4.12 24.44
CA VAL A 8 -30.83 2.85 23.70
C VAL A 8 -30.76 3.11 22.19
N LEU A 9 -31.51 4.10 21.68
CA LEU A 9 -31.51 4.44 20.26
C LEU A 9 -30.13 4.94 19.79
N CYS A 10 -29.44 5.74 20.60
CA CYS A 10 -28.08 6.20 20.33
C CYS A 10 -27.05 5.06 20.31
N ILE A 11 -27.16 4.09 21.23
CA ILE A 11 -26.28 2.92 21.27
C ILE A 11 -26.47 2.07 20.01
N VAL A 12 -27.72 1.83 19.61
CA VAL A 12 -28.04 1.07 18.39
C VAL A 12 -27.54 1.81 17.13
N ALA A 13 -27.76 3.13 17.04
CA ALA A 13 -27.27 3.94 15.93
C ALA A 13 -25.73 3.90 15.82
N ALA A 14 -25.02 4.01 16.95
CA ALA A 14 -23.56 3.92 16.97
C ALA A 14 -23.05 2.52 16.53
N ALA A 15 -23.73 1.45 16.92
CA ALA A 15 -23.40 0.09 16.49
C ALA A 15 -23.62 -0.10 14.97
N LEU A 16 -24.70 0.44 14.43
CA LEU A 16 -24.99 0.39 12.98
C LEU A 16 -23.97 1.18 12.16
N ILE A 17 -23.55 2.36 12.61
CA ILE A 17 -22.54 3.16 11.92
C ILE A 17 -21.19 2.44 11.87
N ARG A 18 -20.76 1.85 12.99
CA ARG A 18 -19.50 1.09 13.06
C ARG A 18 -19.51 -0.11 12.12
N THR A 19 -20.56 -0.93 12.18
CA THR A 19 -20.69 -2.11 11.31
C THR A 19 -20.76 -1.75 9.82
N TYR A 20 -21.41 -0.63 9.47
CA TYR A 20 -21.44 -0.14 8.10
C TYR A 20 -20.04 0.30 7.62
N GLN A 21 -19.30 1.05 8.44
CA GLN A 21 -17.94 1.46 8.11
C GLN A 21 -17.01 0.25 7.91
N ASP A 22 -17.07 -0.73 8.81
CA ASP A 22 -16.27 -1.96 8.69
C ASP A 22 -16.58 -2.74 7.42
N ALA A 23 -17.86 -2.83 7.05
CA ALA A 23 -18.29 -3.49 5.81
C ALA A 23 -17.80 -2.74 4.57
N GLN A 24 -17.81 -1.40 4.58
CA GLN A 24 -17.32 -0.58 3.47
C GLN A 24 -15.80 -0.66 3.32
N VAL A 25 -15.05 -0.61 4.43
CA VAL A 25 -13.60 -0.78 4.42
C VAL A 25 -13.22 -2.15 3.86
N LYS A 26 -13.90 -3.23 4.29
CA LYS A 26 -13.70 -4.58 3.74
C LYS A 26 -14.00 -4.65 2.24
N LYS A 27 -15.10 -4.04 1.79
CA LYS A 27 -15.44 -3.98 0.35
C LYS A 27 -14.40 -3.20 -0.45
N GLN A 28 -13.88 -2.10 0.09
CA GLN A 28 -12.89 -1.26 -0.58
C GLN A 28 -11.53 -1.96 -0.67
N LEU A 29 -11.11 -2.65 0.39
CA LEU A 29 -9.90 -3.48 0.40
C LEU A 29 -10.00 -4.60 -0.65
N HIS A 30 -11.13 -5.31 -0.70
CA HIS A 30 -11.36 -6.37 -1.69
C HIS A 30 -11.36 -5.84 -3.14
N ARG A 31 -11.90 -4.64 -3.38
CA ARG A 31 -11.83 -3.98 -4.69
C ARG A 31 -10.40 -3.59 -5.07
N GLN A 32 -9.59 -3.14 -4.11
CA GLN A 32 -8.18 -2.82 -4.39
C GLN A 32 -7.37 -4.08 -4.73
N ASP A 33 -7.54 -5.17 -3.98
CA ASP A 33 -6.86 -6.44 -4.26
C ASP A 33 -7.24 -7.01 -5.63
N THR A 34 -8.53 -6.97 -5.98
CA THR A 34 -8.99 -7.44 -7.29
C THR A 34 -8.47 -6.58 -8.44
N MET A 35 -8.37 -5.26 -8.26
CA MET A 35 -7.78 -4.35 -9.25
C MET A 35 -6.28 -4.59 -9.42
N LEU A 36 -5.54 -4.81 -8.32
CA LEU A 36 -4.12 -5.17 -8.35
C LEU A 36 -3.89 -6.51 -9.06
N ARG A 37 -4.73 -7.52 -8.82
CA ARG A 37 -4.65 -8.80 -9.55
C ARG A 37 -4.95 -8.62 -11.04
N ARG A 38 -5.88 -7.74 -11.41
CA ARG A 38 -6.24 -7.49 -12.81
C ARG A 38 -5.19 -6.69 -13.58
N SER A 39 -4.58 -5.68 -12.97
CA SER A 39 -3.42 -4.99 -13.54
C SER A 39 -2.21 -5.92 -13.60
N SER A 40 -2.14 -6.88 -12.67
CA SER A 40 -1.14 -7.93 -12.69
C SER A 40 -1.30 -8.93 -13.86
N ALA A 41 -2.53 -9.25 -14.27
CA ALA A 41 -2.74 -10.19 -15.38
C ALA A 41 -2.53 -9.59 -16.78
N ARG A 42 -2.77 -8.28 -16.97
CA ARG A 42 -2.93 -7.71 -18.33
C ARG A 42 -1.66 -7.22 -19.02
N ASN A 43 -0.63 -6.79 -18.29
CA ASN A 43 0.56 -6.20 -18.92
C ASN A 43 1.87 -6.53 -18.19
N SER A 44 2.72 -7.33 -18.84
CA SER A 44 4.08 -7.73 -18.45
C SER A 44 5.15 -6.65 -18.66
N LYS A 45 4.74 -5.42 -18.98
CA LYS A 45 5.66 -4.29 -19.27
C LYS A 45 5.28 -3.00 -18.54
N GLN A 46 4.38 -3.08 -17.57
CA GLN A 46 3.92 -1.89 -16.87
C GLN A 46 4.92 -1.48 -15.78
N LYS A 47 5.33 -0.22 -15.82
CA LYS A 47 6.26 0.38 -14.86
C LYS A 47 5.50 1.28 -13.88
N TYR A 48 5.70 1.04 -12.60
CA TYR A 48 5.13 1.82 -11.50
C TYR A 48 6.23 2.61 -10.80
N TYR A 49 5.88 3.79 -10.31
CA TYR A 49 6.82 4.68 -9.62
C TYR A 49 6.31 4.95 -8.21
N LEU A 50 7.22 4.92 -7.23
CA LEU A 50 6.89 5.28 -5.86
C LEU A 50 6.91 6.80 -5.73
N MET A 51 5.72 7.40 -5.66
CA MET A 51 5.57 8.86 -5.57
C MET A 51 5.62 9.36 -4.12
N GLN A 52 5.08 8.60 -3.19
CA GLN A 52 5.01 8.98 -1.78
C GLN A 52 5.27 7.77 -0.89
N ARG A 53 6.00 8.00 0.20
CA ARG A 53 6.25 7.02 1.27
C ARG A 53 6.01 7.68 2.62
N SER A 54 5.35 6.99 3.53
CA SER A 54 5.17 7.44 4.92
C SER A 54 6.41 7.17 5.77
N HIS A 55 7.13 6.08 5.48
CA HIS A 55 8.33 5.67 6.22
C HIS A 55 9.61 5.98 5.43
N TYR A 56 10.60 6.53 6.14
CA TYR A 56 11.87 6.96 5.55
C TYR A 56 12.86 5.80 5.34
N THR A 57 12.80 4.78 6.19
CA THR A 57 13.75 3.67 6.23
C THR A 57 13.11 2.39 5.70
N ASP A 58 13.81 1.70 4.82
CA ASP A 58 13.44 0.38 4.30
C ASP A 58 14.71 -0.49 4.22
N THR A 59 14.63 -1.76 4.58
CA THR A 59 15.80 -2.66 4.69
C THR A 59 16.50 -2.93 3.35
N LYS A 60 15.76 -2.93 2.24
CA LYS A 60 16.28 -3.25 0.90
C LYS A 60 16.58 -2.00 0.08
N MET A 61 15.81 -0.94 0.33
CA MET A 61 15.91 0.33 -0.38
C MET A 61 16.84 1.31 0.35
N GLY A 62 17.00 1.18 1.67
CA GLY A 62 17.81 2.07 2.49
C GLY A 62 17.16 3.43 2.71
N ASN A 63 17.87 4.28 3.44
CA ASN A 63 17.35 5.56 3.95
C ASN A 63 17.30 6.64 2.85
N THR A 64 18.25 6.61 1.92
CA THR A 64 18.50 7.67 0.93
C THR A 64 17.96 7.37 -0.46
N ALA A 65 17.08 6.36 -0.58
CA ALA A 65 16.51 6.01 -1.86
C ALA A 65 15.58 7.09 -2.42
N THR A 66 15.78 7.35 -3.69
CA THR A 66 14.98 8.24 -4.52
C THR A 66 14.72 7.56 -5.87
N CYS A 67 13.73 8.06 -6.62
CA CYS A 67 13.38 7.56 -7.95
C CYS A 67 13.13 6.04 -8.00
N VAL A 68 12.41 5.52 -7.01
CA VAL A 68 12.10 4.08 -6.94
C VAL A 68 11.05 3.75 -7.98
N SER A 69 11.32 2.72 -8.79
CA SER A 69 10.37 2.21 -9.76
C SER A 69 10.38 0.69 -9.81
N VAL A 70 9.23 0.13 -10.13
CA VAL A 70 9.02 -1.32 -10.26
C VAL A 70 8.50 -1.59 -11.66
N LEU A 71 9.29 -2.30 -12.45
CA LEU A 71 8.85 -2.87 -13.72
C LEU A 71 8.31 -4.26 -13.45
N LYS A 72 7.03 -4.45 -13.74
CA LYS A 72 6.42 -5.77 -13.65
C LYS A 72 6.83 -6.62 -14.85
N LEU A 73 7.32 -7.83 -14.62
CA LEU A 73 7.82 -8.74 -15.66
C LEU A 73 6.79 -9.82 -16.03
N ALA A 74 6.55 -10.81 -15.18
CA ALA A 74 5.64 -11.92 -15.50
C ALA A 74 4.95 -12.46 -14.23
N PRO A 75 3.69 -12.92 -14.34
CA PRO A 75 3.07 -13.71 -13.28
C PRO A 75 3.75 -15.07 -13.18
N VAL A 76 3.87 -15.59 -11.95
CA VAL A 76 4.41 -16.94 -11.71
C VAL A 76 3.28 -17.95 -11.89
N TYR A 77 3.50 -18.95 -12.76
CA TYR A 77 2.48 -19.96 -13.04
C TYR A 77 2.15 -20.78 -11.79
N GLY A 78 0.86 -20.95 -11.51
CA GLY A 78 0.39 -21.71 -10.35
C GLY A 78 0.38 -20.94 -9.03
N GLU A 79 0.83 -19.68 -9.01
CA GLU A 79 0.91 -18.88 -7.78
C GLU A 79 0.18 -17.53 -7.90
N SER A 80 -0.16 -16.94 -6.75
CA SER A 80 -0.64 -15.55 -6.67
C SER A 80 0.53 -14.56 -6.52
N SER A 81 1.60 -14.73 -7.31
CA SER A 81 2.84 -13.97 -7.22
C SER A 81 3.28 -13.43 -8.59
N ILE A 82 4.20 -12.45 -8.59
CA ILE A 82 4.80 -11.87 -9.80
C ILE A 82 6.31 -11.79 -9.66
N THR A 83 7.00 -11.92 -10.78
CA THR A 83 8.39 -11.46 -10.91
C THR A 83 8.38 -9.98 -11.28
N ALA A 84 9.17 -9.18 -10.57
CA ALA A 84 9.30 -7.74 -10.81
C ALA A 84 10.75 -7.30 -10.69
N GLN A 85 11.14 -6.33 -11.52
CA GLN A 85 12.44 -5.67 -11.44
C GLN A 85 12.27 -4.35 -10.72
N ILE A 86 13.04 -4.16 -9.64
CA ILE A 86 13.04 -2.93 -8.86
C ILE A 86 14.27 -2.11 -9.24
N SER A 87 14.08 -0.83 -9.55
CA SER A 87 15.17 0.13 -9.77
C SER A 87 15.14 1.19 -8.68
N ILE A 88 16.29 1.44 -8.06
CA ILE A 88 16.47 2.35 -6.92
C ILE A 88 17.66 3.24 -7.20
N ARG A 89 17.53 4.55 -6.98
CA ARG A 89 18.67 5.47 -6.94
C ARG A 89 18.95 5.84 -5.49
N ALA A 90 20.04 5.34 -4.95
CA ALA A 90 20.53 5.75 -3.63
C ALA A 90 21.54 6.89 -3.80
N LYS A 91 21.44 7.94 -2.98
CA LYS A 91 22.56 8.87 -2.82
C LYS A 91 23.64 8.18 -2.01
N SER A 92 24.85 8.07 -2.57
CA SER A 92 26.05 7.71 -1.80
C SER A 92 26.33 8.78 -0.74
N PRO A 93 26.75 8.40 0.47
CA PRO A 93 27.18 9.38 1.46
C PRO A 93 28.36 10.20 0.92
N PRO A 94 28.48 11.48 1.29
CA PRO A 94 29.60 12.31 0.87
C PRO A 94 30.91 11.65 1.31
N ARG A 95 31.83 11.47 0.36
CA ARG A 95 33.17 10.91 0.62
C ARG A 95 33.85 11.81 1.67
N PRO A 96 34.42 11.27 2.77
CA PRO A 96 35.12 12.10 3.73
C PRO A 96 36.24 12.83 3.00
N ARG A 97 36.22 14.16 3.02
CA ARG A 97 37.34 14.96 2.56
C ARG A 97 38.51 14.59 3.46
N GLY A 98 39.51 13.91 2.92
CA GLY A 98 40.75 13.62 3.63
C GLY A 98 41.25 14.92 4.23
N LYS A 99 41.44 14.93 5.55
CA LYS A 99 42.14 16.02 6.23
C LYS A 99 43.60 15.93 5.80
N THR A 100 44.01 16.78 4.86
CA THR A 100 45.41 17.20 4.68
C THR A 100 45.83 18.05 5.85
#